data_AF-A0A7X7K6Z4-F1
#
_entry.id   AF-A0A7X7K6Z4-F1
#
_cell.length_a   1.000
_cell.length_b   1.000
_cell.length_c   1.000
_cell.angle_alpha   90.00
_cell.angle_beta   90.00
_cell.angle_gamma   90.00
#
_symmetry.space_group_name_H-M   'P 1'
#
loop_
_entity.id
_entity.type
_entity.pdbx_description
1 polymer ?
#
loop_
_entity_poly.entity_id
_entity_poly.type
_entity_poly.pdbx_seq_one_letter_code
_entity_poly.pdbx_strand_id
1 'polypeptide(L)'
;MVASTDDLPARVRAALVGAGILGSGSAGVGIVSDDGAPVVGVALDEGRESAAVWAAVLEVAASELAGVTRSASSWSEASRTQVVDAVDRASRSLTAAKAPILVAQEDAGLWRRPGVRSFEAHLAAKGREDLAPTKREAQAARTLTALEGGLDAAARGEITASHAQKFSAVLDTADPQVRDALQTGEGGAGS
;
A
#
# COMPACT_ATOMS: atom_id res chain seq x y z
N MET A 1 -22.19 -12.91 4.99
CA MET A 1 -22.92 -11.99 5.87
C MET A 1 -22.16 -10.67 5.82
N VAL A 2 -22.65 -9.69 5.07
CA VAL A 2 -22.01 -8.36 4.99
C VAL A 2 -22.36 -7.65 6.29
N ALA A 3 -21.35 -7.31 7.11
CA ALA A 3 -21.57 -6.54 8.33
C ALA A 3 -22.22 -5.21 7.94
N SER A 4 -23.35 -4.87 8.58
CA SER A 4 -24.01 -3.58 8.38
C SER A 4 -23.02 -2.48 8.77
N THR A 5 -23.02 -1.36 8.04
CA THR A 5 -22.20 -0.18 8.37
C THR A 5 -22.46 0.37 9.77
N ASP A 6 -23.59 -0.02 10.39
CA ASP A 6 -23.94 0.28 11.78
C ASP A 6 -23.07 -0.45 12.82
N ASP A 7 -22.47 -1.59 12.48
CA ASP A 7 -21.63 -2.39 13.40
C ASP A 7 -20.18 -1.90 13.50
N LEU A 8 -19.82 -0.84 12.77
CA LEU A 8 -18.48 -0.27 12.83
C LEU A 8 -18.29 0.56 14.13
N PRO A 9 -17.13 0.45 14.80
CA PRO A 9 -16.79 1.32 15.93
C PRO A 9 -16.99 2.79 15.57
N ALA A 10 -17.52 3.59 16.50
CA ALA A 10 -17.87 4.99 16.25
C ALA A 10 -16.71 5.83 15.68
N ARG A 11 -15.47 5.50 16.05
CA ARG A 11 -14.25 6.14 15.53
C ARG A 11 -13.95 5.77 14.09
N VAL A 12 -14.14 4.51 13.70
CA VAL A 12 -14.01 4.06 12.31
C VAL A 12 -15.09 4.70 11.45
N ARG A 13 -16.33 4.75 11.94
CA ARG A 13 -17.41 5.47 11.23
C ARG A 13 -17.11 6.95 11.07
N ALA A 14 -16.67 7.63 12.13
CA ALA A 14 -16.31 9.06 12.06
C ALA A 14 -15.18 9.31 11.05
N ALA A 15 -14.17 8.44 11.01
CA ALA A 15 -13.09 8.52 10.03
C ALA A 15 -13.60 8.29 8.59
N LEU A 16 -14.48 7.31 8.38
CA LEU A 16 -15.09 7.03 7.08
C LEU A 16 -16.07 8.12 6.61
N VAL A 17 -16.77 8.78 7.54
CA VAL A 17 -17.64 9.93 7.26
C VAL A 17 -16.81 11.17 6.93
N GLY A 18 -15.74 11.45 7.68
CA GLY A 18 -14.80 12.53 7.37
C GLY A 18 -14.08 12.33 6.02
N ALA A 19 -13.98 11.09 5.57
CA ALA A 19 -13.47 10.69 4.26
C ALA A 19 -14.49 10.71 3.12
N GLY A 20 -15.77 11.00 3.39
CA GLY A 20 -16.83 10.99 2.38
C GLY A 20 -17.25 9.60 1.86
N ILE A 21 -16.78 8.52 2.50
CA ILE A 21 -17.05 7.13 2.06
C ILE A 21 -18.43 6.66 2.53
N LEU A 22 -18.82 7.05 3.74
CA LEU A 22 -20.17 6.85 4.27
C LEU A 22 -20.96 8.13 4.07
N GLY A 23 -21.39 8.38 2.84
CA GLY A 23 -22.10 9.61 2.48
C GLY A 23 -23.41 9.80 3.27
N SER A 24 -23.57 10.96 3.91
CA SER A 24 -24.90 11.58 4.01
C SER A 24 -25.10 12.42 2.76
N GLY A 25 -25.86 11.89 1.78
CA GLY A 25 -26.40 12.64 0.65
C GLY A 25 -25.38 13.27 -0.30
N SER A 26 -25.09 12.59 -1.41
CA SER A 26 -24.44 13.19 -2.57
C SER A 26 -25.34 14.25 -3.22
N ALA A 27 -25.04 15.52 -2.98
CA ALA A 27 -25.34 16.59 -3.93
C ALA A 27 -24.02 16.95 -4.61
N GLY A 28 -23.79 16.37 -5.79
CA GLY A 28 -22.75 16.85 -6.69
C GLY A 28 -23.07 18.30 -7.06
N VAL A 29 -22.31 19.24 -6.50
CA VAL A 29 -22.30 20.62 -6.99
C VAL A 29 -21.36 20.64 -8.18
N GLY A 30 -21.92 20.46 -9.37
CA GLY A 30 -21.23 20.81 -10.61
C GLY A 30 -20.97 22.30 -10.62
N ILE A 31 -19.70 22.69 -10.54
CA ILE A 31 -19.28 24.05 -10.86
C ILE A 31 -19.12 24.10 -12.39
N VAL A 32 -20.16 24.56 -13.07
CA VAL A 32 -20.03 25.05 -14.45
C VAL A 32 -19.31 26.38 -14.36
N SER A 33 -18.07 26.43 -14.85
CA SER A 33 -17.33 27.69 -15.02
C SER A 33 -17.54 28.17 -16.46
N ASP A 34 -18.15 29.34 -16.62
CA ASP A 34 -18.59 29.94 -17.89
C ASP A 34 -17.49 30.76 -18.60
N ASP A 35 -16.22 30.62 -18.23
CA ASP A 35 -15.13 31.35 -18.89
C ASP A 35 -13.97 30.41 -19.22
N GLY A 36 -13.76 30.22 -20.53
CA GLY A 36 -12.83 29.26 -21.13
C GLY A 36 -11.35 29.54 -20.89
N ALA A 37 -10.87 29.29 -19.67
CA ALA A 37 -9.47 29.14 -19.35
C ALA A 37 -9.21 27.75 -18.73
N PRO A 38 -8.17 27.00 -19.16
CA PRO A 38 -7.85 25.72 -18.54
C PRO A 38 -7.35 25.94 -17.12
N VAL A 39 -8.17 25.58 -16.13
CA VAL A 39 -7.76 25.40 -14.74
C VAL A 39 -6.82 24.19 -14.66
N VAL A 40 -5.53 24.45 -14.88
CA VAL A 40 -4.46 23.53 -14.51
C VAL A 40 -4.25 23.67 -13.00
N GLY A 41 -4.96 22.84 -12.22
CA GLY A 41 -4.60 22.59 -10.82
C GLY A 41 -5.78 22.39 -9.88
N VAL A 42 -6.28 21.15 -9.76
CA VAL A 42 -6.93 20.62 -8.53
C VAL A 42 -6.80 19.09 -8.40
N ALA A 43 -6.61 18.33 -9.49
CA ALA A 43 -6.58 16.85 -9.42
C ALA A 43 -5.41 16.23 -8.62
N LEU A 44 -4.32 16.97 -8.37
CA LEU A 44 -3.16 16.46 -7.62
C LEU A 44 -3.36 16.47 -6.10
N ASP A 45 -4.26 17.31 -5.57
CA ASP A 45 -4.56 17.35 -4.13
C ASP A 45 -5.58 16.28 -3.73
N GLU A 46 -6.59 16.03 -4.56
CA GLU A 46 -7.65 15.05 -4.26
C GLU A 46 -7.10 13.64 -3.99
N GLY A 47 -6.09 13.20 -4.76
CA GLY A 47 -5.46 11.89 -4.57
C GLY A 47 -4.59 11.80 -3.31
N ARG A 48 -3.83 12.87 -3.00
CA ARG A 48 -2.98 12.94 -1.80
C ARG A 48 -3.82 13.05 -0.52
N GLU A 49 -4.81 13.95 -0.53
CA GLU A 49 -5.73 14.14 0.59
C GLU A 49 -6.52 12.87 0.86
N SER A 50 -7.01 12.20 -0.19
CA SER A 50 -7.64 10.89 -0.06
C SER A 50 -6.71 9.84 0.54
N ALA A 51 -5.44 9.75 0.09
CA ALA A 51 -4.49 8.77 0.62
C ALA A 51 -4.16 9.02 2.10
N ALA A 52 -4.00 10.27 2.53
CA ALA A 52 -3.76 10.64 3.92
C ALA A 52 -4.95 10.27 4.82
N VAL A 53 -6.17 10.51 4.33
CA VAL A 53 -7.40 10.15 5.04
C VAL A 53 -7.53 8.62 5.17
N TRP A 54 -7.29 7.86 4.11
CA TRP A 54 -7.32 6.40 4.16
C TRP A 54 -6.23 5.82 5.07
N ALA A 55 -5.05 6.44 5.12
CA ALA A 55 -4.00 6.07 6.07
C ALA A 55 -4.45 6.28 7.52
N ALA A 56 -5.13 7.39 7.81
CA ALA A 56 -5.70 7.64 9.14
C ALA A 56 -6.81 6.64 9.51
N VAL A 57 -7.70 6.31 8.56
CA VAL A 57 -8.72 5.26 8.76
C VAL A 57 -8.07 3.92 9.08
N LEU A 58 -7.01 3.55 8.35
CA LEU A 58 -6.27 2.31 8.58
C LEU A 58 -5.64 2.27 9.97
N GLU A 59 -5.01 3.36 10.42
CA GLU A 59 -4.41 3.45 11.76
C GLU A 59 -5.44 3.23 12.87
N VAL A 60 -6.62 3.85 12.73
CA VAL A 60 -7.74 3.67 13.66
C VAL A 60 -8.23 2.21 13.62
N ALA A 61 -8.49 1.66 12.43
CA ALA A 61 -8.99 0.30 12.27
C ALA A 61 -8.01 -0.75 12.83
N ALA A 62 -6.70 -0.59 12.58
CA ALA A 62 -5.67 -1.47 13.12
C ALA A 62 -5.59 -1.39 14.65
N SER A 63 -5.73 -0.19 15.22
CA SER A 63 -5.74 0.01 16.68
C SER A 63 -6.95 -0.64 17.35
N GLU A 64 -8.15 -0.48 16.76
CA GLU A 64 -9.37 -1.13 17.25
C GLU A 64 -9.27 -2.65 17.15
N LEU A 65 -8.74 -3.18 16.02
CA LEU A 65 -8.51 -4.61 15.83
C LEU A 65 -7.54 -5.17 16.87
N ALA A 66 -6.44 -4.48 17.15
CA ALA A 66 -5.48 -4.83 18.20
C ALA A 66 -6.10 -4.81 19.61
N GLY A 67 -7.11 -3.96 19.83
CA GLY A 67 -7.89 -3.93 21.07
C GLY A 67 -8.74 -5.18 21.25
N VAL A 68 -9.58 -5.51 20.26
CA VAL A 68 -10.52 -6.63 20.34
C VAL A 68 -9.85 -8.00 20.32
N THR A 69 -8.72 -8.14 19.61
CA THR A 69 -7.98 -9.41 19.48
C THR A 69 -7.34 -9.89 20.80
N ARG A 70 -7.28 -9.06 21.84
CA ARG A 70 -6.82 -9.48 23.18
C ARG A 70 -7.72 -10.57 23.79
N SER A 71 -8.98 -10.64 23.35
CA SER A 71 -9.94 -11.66 23.76
C SER A 71 -10.00 -12.87 22.82
N ALA A 72 -9.06 -13.02 21.88
CA ALA A 72 -9.11 -14.05 20.83
C ALA A 72 -9.13 -15.50 21.35
N SER A 73 -8.62 -15.75 22.56
CA SER A 73 -8.70 -17.07 23.22
C SER A 73 -10.14 -17.50 23.51
N SER A 74 -11.06 -16.55 23.67
CA SER A 74 -12.49 -16.81 23.90
C SER A 74 -13.30 -17.03 22.63
N TRP A 75 -12.72 -16.78 21.46
CA TRP A 75 -13.43 -16.86 20.19
C TRP A 75 -13.57 -18.30 19.70
N SER A 76 -14.47 -18.50 18.73
CA SER A 76 -14.46 -19.74 17.96
C SER A 76 -13.22 -19.83 17.06
N GLU A 77 -12.82 -21.05 16.68
CA GLU A 77 -11.74 -21.25 15.71
C GLU A 77 -12.03 -20.57 14.37
N ALA A 78 -13.27 -20.73 13.86
CA ALA A 78 -13.70 -20.10 12.62
C ALA A 78 -13.54 -18.57 12.65
N SER A 79 -13.87 -17.92 13.78
CA SER A 79 -13.70 -16.48 13.94
C SER A 79 -12.23 -16.07 13.96
N ARG A 80 -11.36 -16.84 14.63
CA ARG A 80 -9.91 -16.58 14.60
C ARG A 80 -9.34 -16.68 13.19
N THR A 81 -9.66 -17.76 12.48
CA THR A 81 -9.20 -17.98 11.09
C THR A 81 -9.68 -16.87 10.17
N GLN A 82 -10.96 -16.50 10.24
CA GLN A 82 -11.53 -15.42 9.44
C GLN A 82 -10.80 -14.08 9.64
N VAL A 83 -10.45 -13.75 10.89
CA VAL A 83 -9.74 -12.51 11.22
C VAL A 83 -8.29 -12.56 10.71
N VAL A 84 -7.57 -13.67 10.91
CA VAL A 84 -6.21 -13.85 10.38
C VAL A 84 -6.21 -13.70 8.85
N ASP A 85 -7.11 -14.38 8.15
CA ASP A 85 -7.20 -14.29 6.70
C ASP A 85 -7.49 -12.87 6.20
N ALA A 86 -8.30 -12.11 6.94
CA ALA A 86 -8.59 -10.70 6.62
C ALA A 86 -7.36 -9.81 6.82
N VAL A 87 -6.61 -10.01 7.91
CA VAL A 87 -5.35 -9.30 8.18
C VAL A 87 -4.31 -9.61 7.11
N ASP A 88 -4.21 -10.86 6.68
CA ASP A 88 -3.26 -11.27 5.63
C ASP A 88 -3.60 -10.68 4.26
N ARG A 89 -4.89 -10.59 3.92
CA ARG A 89 -5.35 -9.87 2.71
C ARG A 89 -5.08 -8.37 2.78
N ALA A 90 -5.37 -7.75 3.93
CA ALA A 90 -5.09 -6.33 4.14
C ALA A 90 -3.58 -6.05 4.04
N SER A 91 -2.74 -6.86 4.68
CA SER A 91 -1.28 -6.72 4.64
C SER A 91 -0.70 -6.78 3.23
N ARG A 92 -1.25 -7.65 2.37
CA ARG A 92 -0.90 -7.71 0.94
C ARG A 92 -1.26 -6.42 0.20
N SER A 93 -2.48 -5.92 0.40
CA SER A 93 -2.94 -4.67 -0.20
C SER A 93 -2.11 -3.47 0.27
N LEU A 94 -1.74 -3.43 1.55
CA LEU A 94 -0.88 -2.41 2.12
C LEU A 94 0.54 -2.47 1.59
N THR A 95 1.07 -3.68 1.35
CA THR A 95 2.37 -3.86 0.69
C THR A 95 2.34 -3.26 -0.71
N ALA A 96 1.31 -3.56 -1.50
CA ALA A 96 1.12 -2.99 -2.84
C ALA A 96 0.96 -1.46 -2.81
N ALA A 97 0.18 -0.93 -1.87
CA ALA A 97 0.00 0.52 -1.72
C ALA A 97 1.27 1.25 -1.25
N LYS A 98 2.08 0.62 -0.38
CA LYS A 98 3.31 1.20 0.17
C LYS A 98 4.46 1.20 -0.85
N ALA A 99 4.51 0.21 -1.75
CA ALA A 99 5.59 0.05 -2.73
C ALA A 99 5.88 1.32 -3.57
N PRO A 100 4.91 1.93 -4.29
CA PRO A 100 5.18 3.13 -5.09
C PRO A 100 5.55 4.35 -4.23
N ILE A 101 5.03 4.43 -3.00
CA ILE A 101 5.38 5.51 -2.05
C ILE A 101 6.85 5.41 -1.65
N LEU A 102 7.34 4.20 -1.37
CA LEU A 102 8.74 3.99 -1.01
C LEU A 102 9.68 4.32 -2.17
N VAL A 103 9.34 3.90 -3.39
CA VAL A 103 10.12 4.24 -4.59
C VAL A 103 10.14 5.75 -4.80
N ALA A 104 8.98 6.42 -4.72
CA ALA A 104 8.92 7.88 -4.83
C ALA A 104 9.73 8.61 -3.74
N GLN A 105 9.76 8.09 -2.50
CA GLN A 105 10.58 8.63 -1.42
C GLN A 105 12.08 8.43 -1.67
N GLU A 106 12.47 7.29 -2.23
CA GLU A 106 13.85 7.02 -2.62
C GLU A 106 14.30 7.99 -3.70
N ASP A 107 13.51 8.15 -4.77
CA ASP A 107 13.78 9.01 -5.92
C ASP A 107 13.85 10.49 -5.54
N ALA A 108 12.97 10.93 -4.63
CA ALA A 108 12.98 12.30 -4.10
C ALA A 108 14.28 12.64 -3.35
N GLY A 109 15.07 11.65 -2.92
CA GLY A 109 16.43 11.85 -2.42
C GLY A 109 16.53 12.58 -1.07
N LEU A 110 15.41 12.89 -0.40
CA LEU A 110 15.37 13.63 0.88
C LEU A 110 16.08 12.91 2.05
N TRP A 111 16.37 11.63 1.87
CA TRP A 111 17.12 10.77 2.78
C TRP A 111 18.64 11.00 2.75
N ARG A 112 19.17 11.62 1.68
CA ARG A 112 20.60 11.86 1.47
C ARG A 112 21.10 12.94 2.43
N ARG A 113 21.54 12.53 3.61
CA ARG A 113 22.06 13.40 4.68
C ARG A 113 23.42 12.88 5.15
N PRO A 114 24.29 13.74 5.71
CA PRO A 114 25.55 13.29 6.29
C PRO A 114 25.36 12.13 7.28
N GLY A 115 26.13 11.06 7.11
CA GLY A 115 26.05 9.85 7.95
C GLY A 115 25.05 8.79 7.48
N VAL A 116 24.14 9.10 6.54
CA VAL A 116 23.19 8.14 5.96
C VAL A 116 23.74 7.60 4.64
N ARG A 117 24.04 6.30 4.58
CA ARG A 117 24.71 5.67 3.42
C ARG A 117 23.75 5.09 2.38
N SER A 118 22.48 4.86 2.74
CA SER A 118 21.47 4.32 1.81
C SER A 118 20.05 4.70 2.26
N PHE A 119 19.09 4.57 1.35
CA PHE A 119 17.68 4.80 1.65
C PHE A 119 17.16 3.86 2.74
N GLU A 120 17.57 2.59 2.72
CA GLU A 120 17.20 1.58 3.72
C GLU A 120 17.72 1.97 5.12
N ALA A 121 18.94 2.50 5.21
CA ALA A 121 19.50 2.96 6.48
C ALA A 121 18.71 4.17 7.04
N HIS A 122 18.22 5.04 6.17
CA HIS A 122 17.32 6.13 6.56
C HIS A 122 16.00 5.60 7.11
N LEU A 123 15.36 4.68 6.39
CA LEU A 123 14.08 4.08 6.80
C LEU A 123 14.21 3.33 8.13
N ALA A 124 15.25 2.50 8.28
CA ALA A 124 15.51 1.74 9.50
C ALA A 124 15.70 2.67 10.71
N ALA A 125 16.49 3.74 10.55
CA ALA A 125 16.68 4.74 11.61
C ALA A 125 15.38 5.49 11.95
N LYS A 126 14.56 5.83 10.95
CA LYS A 126 13.29 6.55 11.13
C LYS A 126 12.23 5.68 11.81
N GLY A 127 12.12 4.42 11.41
CA GLY A 127 11.17 3.44 11.96
C GLY A 127 11.62 2.80 13.27
N ARG A 128 12.89 3.01 13.68
CA ARG A 128 13.55 2.24 14.75
C ARG A 128 13.49 0.73 14.49
N GLU A 129 13.67 0.36 13.23
CA GLU A 129 13.64 -1.02 12.76
C GLU A 129 15.05 -1.52 12.44
N ASP A 130 15.18 -2.84 12.34
CA ASP A 130 16.42 -3.46 11.87
C ASP A 130 16.64 -3.22 10.38
N LEU A 131 17.89 -3.03 9.99
CA LEU A 131 18.27 -2.74 8.60
C LEU A 131 17.89 -3.86 7.61
N ALA A 132 17.99 -5.13 8.03
CA ALA A 132 17.77 -6.27 7.13
C ALA A 132 16.29 -6.39 6.66
N PRO A 133 15.28 -6.34 7.55
CA PRO A 133 13.88 -6.21 7.17
C PRO A 133 13.61 -5.01 6.26
N THR A 134 14.10 -3.83 6.62
CA THR A 134 13.88 -2.61 5.83
C THR A 134 14.49 -2.71 4.43
N LYS A 135 15.67 -3.35 4.30
CA LYS A 135 16.29 -3.60 2.99
C LYS A 135 15.45 -4.54 2.13
N ARG A 136 14.92 -5.61 2.72
CA ARG A 136 14.03 -6.54 2.01
C ARG A 136 12.75 -5.85 1.55
N GLU A 137 12.20 -4.95 2.37
CA GLU A 137 11.01 -4.18 2.01
C GLU A 137 11.29 -3.21 0.86
N ALA A 138 12.35 -2.41 0.95
CA ALA A 138 12.73 -1.48 -0.12
C ALA A 138 13.02 -2.22 -1.44
N GLN A 139 13.69 -3.37 -1.38
CA GLN A 139 13.94 -4.20 -2.56
C GLN A 139 12.65 -4.78 -3.15
N ALA A 140 11.74 -5.29 -2.32
CA ALA A 140 10.44 -5.76 -2.78
C ALA A 140 9.62 -4.63 -3.41
N ALA A 141 9.62 -3.42 -2.84
CA ALA A 141 8.93 -2.26 -3.36
C ALA A 141 9.40 -1.87 -4.77
N ARG A 142 10.73 -1.85 -5.00
CA ARG A 142 11.32 -1.61 -6.32
C ARG A 142 10.86 -2.65 -7.33
N THR A 143 10.97 -3.94 -6.97
CA THR A 143 10.55 -5.03 -7.87
C THR A 143 9.08 -4.95 -8.23
N LEU A 144 8.20 -4.75 -7.25
CA LEU A 144 6.75 -4.69 -7.49
C LEU A 144 6.35 -3.50 -8.35
N THR A 145 7.06 -2.38 -8.22
CA THR A 145 6.80 -1.16 -9.02
C THR A 145 7.35 -1.29 -10.45
N ALA A 146 8.44 -2.04 -10.64
CA ALA A 146 9.06 -2.25 -11.94
C ALA A 146 8.36 -3.32 -12.80
N LEU A 147 7.61 -4.24 -12.17
CA LEU A 147 6.87 -5.30 -12.85
C LEU A 147 5.55 -4.78 -13.40
N GLU A 148 5.28 -5.01 -14.69
CA GLU A 148 3.95 -4.79 -15.25
C GLU A 148 2.91 -5.65 -14.52
N GLY A 149 1.86 -5.03 -13.97
CA GLY A 149 0.86 -5.70 -13.14
C GLY A 149 1.36 -6.18 -11.77
N GLY A 150 2.61 -5.89 -11.38
CA GLY A 150 3.22 -6.37 -10.13
C GLY A 150 2.48 -5.94 -8.86
N LEU A 151 2.00 -4.69 -8.83
CA LEU A 151 1.21 -4.15 -7.71
C LEU A 151 -0.15 -4.87 -7.57
N ASP A 152 -0.85 -5.11 -8.67
CA ASP A 152 -2.14 -5.80 -8.67
C ASP A 152 -1.99 -7.27 -8.27
N ALA A 153 -0.95 -7.93 -8.80
CA ALA A 153 -0.62 -9.31 -8.44
C ALA A 153 -0.23 -9.43 -6.95
N ALA A 154 0.47 -8.44 -6.40
CA ALA A 154 0.76 -8.37 -4.96
C ALA A 154 -0.50 -8.16 -4.12
N ALA A 155 -1.40 -7.26 -4.54
CA ALA A 155 -2.67 -7.01 -3.86
C ALA A 155 -3.58 -8.26 -3.84
N ARG A 156 -3.62 -9.02 -4.94
CA ARG A 156 -4.31 -10.33 -5.02
C ARG A 156 -3.58 -11.45 -4.28
N GLY A 157 -2.29 -11.25 -3.96
CA GLY A 157 -1.42 -12.22 -3.30
C GLY A 157 -0.89 -13.33 -4.21
N GLU A 158 -0.92 -13.11 -5.51
CA GLU A 158 -0.25 -13.95 -6.52
C GLU A 158 1.27 -13.79 -6.39
N ILE A 159 1.74 -12.57 -6.08
CA ILE A 159 3.14 -12.26 -5.78
C ILE A 159 3.28 -11.92 -4.29
N THR A 160 4.18 -12.61 -3.60
CA THR A 160 4.55 -12.31 -2.21
C THR A 160 5.87 -11.53 -2.15
N ALA A 161 6.21 -10.97 -0.98
CA ALA A 161 7.52 -10.33 -0.77
C ALA A 161 8.69 -11.30 -1.05
N SER A 162 8.52 -12.60 -0.77
CA SER A 162 9.53 -13.61 -1.10
C SER A 162 9.66 -13.81 -2.62
N HIS A 163 8.54 -13.80 -3.35
CA HIS A 163 8.56 -13.85 -4.82
C HIS A 163 9.28 -12.62 -5.39
N ALA A 164 8.97 -11.41 -4.89
CA ALA A 164 9.63 -10.17 -5.31
C ALA A 164 11.15 -10.18 -5.03
N GLN A 165 11.59 -10.75 -3.91
CA GLN A 165 13.01 -10.89 -3.58
C GLN A 165 13.73 -11.85 -4.53
N LYS A 166 13.15 -13.03 -4.78
CA LYS A 166 13.70 -14.00 -5.73
C LYS A 166 13.77 -13.40 -7.13
N PHE A 167 12.72 -12.70 -7.55
CA PHE A 167 12.69 -12.02 -8.84
C PHE A 167 13.77 -10.94 -8.93
N SER A 168 13.97 -10.12 -7.89
CA SER A 168 15.06 -9.14 -7.86
C SER A 168 16.43 -9.80 -8.03
N ALA A 169 16.69 -10.91 -7.35
CA ALA A 169 17.97 -11.61 -7.47
C ALA A 169 18.21 -12.14 -8.89
N VAL A 170 17.15 -12.51 -9.62
CA VAL A 170 17.23 -12.87 -11.03
C VAL A 170 17.50 -11.64 -11.89
N LEU A 171 16.78 -10.53 -11.68
CA LEU A 171 16.99 -9.28 -12.43
C LEU A 171 18.40 -8.70 -12.24
N ASP A 172 19.01 -8.87 -11.06
CA ASP A 172 20.35 -8.37 -10.76
C ASP A 172 21.44 -9.07 -11.61
N THR A 173 21.19 -10.31 -12.02
CA THR A 173 22.14 -11.12 -12.81
C THR A 173 21.78 -11.22 -14.29
N ALA A 174 20.56 -10.83 -14.67
CA ALA A 174 20.10 -10.85 -16.04
C ALA A 174 20.79 -9.80 -16.94
N ASP A 175 20.97 -10.15 -18.21
CA ASP A 175 21.32 -9.19 -19.25
C ASP A 175 20.21 -8.12 -19.38
N PRO A 176 20.52 -6.85 -19.73
CA PRO A 176 19.51 -5.81 -19.93
C PRO A 176 18.32 -6.19 -20.80
N GLN A 177 18.52 -6.94 -21.89
CA GLN A 177 17.40 -7.35 -22.76
C GLN A 177 16.48 -8.38 -22.08
N VAL A 178 17.07 -9.31 -21.32
CA VAL A 178 16.32 -10.32 -20.56
C VAL A 178 15.60 -9.67 -19.37
N ARG A 179 16.21 -8.66 -18.74
CA ARG A 179 15.59 -7.89 -17.65
C ARG A 179 14.32 -7.19 -18.13
N ASP A 180 14.38 -6.53 -19.28
CA ASP A 180 13.24 -5.80 -19.86
C ASP A 180 12.09 -6.75 -20.20
N ALA A 181 12.38 -7.85 -20.90
CA ALA A 181 11.37 -8.87 -21.24
C ALA A 181 10.74 -9.57 -20.02
N LEU A 182 11.48 -9.71 -18.92
CA LEU A 182 10.95 -10.24 -17.66
C LEU A 182 10.05 -9.23 -16.94
N GLN A 183 10.30 -7.93 -17.10
CA GLN A 183 9.51 -6.86 -16.47
C GLN A 183 8.18 -6.60 -17.21
N THR A 184 8.15 -6.78 -18.53
CA THR A 184 6.95 -6.66 -19.37
C THR A 184 6.16 -7.97 -19.50
N GLY A 185 6.67 -9.08 -18.97
CA GLY A 185 6.04 -10.40 -19.07
C GLY A 185 6.16 -11.07 -20.45
N GLU A 186 6.86 -10.45 -21.40
CA GLU A 186 7.06 -10.98 -22.76
C GLU A 186 7.99 -12.22 -22.78
N GLY A 187 8.78 -12.45 -21.73
CA GLY A 187 9.68 -13.60 -21.63
C GLY A 187 9.02 -14.96 -21.30
N GLY A 188 7.71 -15.01 -21.06
CA GLY A 188 7.01 -16.22 -20.58
C GLY A 188 6.44 -17.14 -21.66
N ALA A 189 6.41 -16.72 -22.93
CA ALA A 189 5.80 -17.47 -24.04
C ALA A 189 6.85 -17.87 -25.08
N GLY A 190 7.73 -18.81 -24.74
CA GLY A 190 8.73 -19.27 -25.71
C GLY A 190 9.78 -20.24 -25.18
N SER A 191 9.37 -21.40 -24.66
CA SER A 191 10.17 -22.64 -24.68
C SER A 191 9.29 -23.85 -24.46
#